data_AF-A0A966Q1P8-F1
#
_entry.id   AF-A0A966Q1P8-F1
#
_cell.length_a   1.000
_cell.length_b   1.000
_cell.length_c   1.000
_cell.angle_alpha   90.00
_cell.angle_beta   90.00
_cell.angle_gamma   90.00
#
_symmetry.space_group_name_H-M   'P 1'
#
loop_
_entity.id
_entity.type
_entity.pdbx_description
1 polymer ?
#
loop_
_entity_poly.entity_id
_entity_poly.type
_entity_poly.pdbx_seq_one_letter_code
_entity_poly.pdbx_strand_id
1 'polypeptide(L)'
;MTTVPIYNQYGEKINVLEFKDNLHHVNGRVSKGDKYYYKGAGSPYHGQFLSNDPHLNIYGYNILSFSDVFYMGPYASKRCFEGKSGIFQEKYQPQFTDFIGSCGVKELSIIENSEEFDLSSVDVIKAENYDKENQQYYFVLEYTCGRIKYLDEGNPGELLYLLEYMIQNDWNFIWDKTSIEDISCDGFVSDVGDIFKSGNLGNKLGTVYSVLYSLGKLRSDKYAEFLRECELQHNNDMSYVYNAVVLLHKFGVDVSELTNKSPVENYKNAVLNYLVTGRNCGDCCYIELGDKIREQYLSQTKKQLSVD
;
A
#
# COMPACT_ATOMS: atom_id res chain seq x y z
N MET A 1 31.25 0.98 -1.04
CA MET A 1 30.78 2.18 -1.78
C MET A 1 30.07 1.68 -3.02
N THR A 2 28.79 2.02 -3.13
CA THR A 2 27.93 1.58 -4.23
C THR A 2 27.52 2.77 -5.08
N THR A 3 27.51 2.57 -6.40
CA THR A 3 27.01 3.54 -7.38
C THR A 3 25.72 3.02 -7.99
N VAL A 4 24.65 3.81 -7.96
CA VAL A 4 23.35 3.47 -8.55
C VAL A 4 23.14 4.30 -9.81
N PRO A 5 23.07 3.69 -11.02
CA PRO A 5 22.88 4.44 -12.26
C PRO A 5 21.46 5.00 -12.38
N ILE A 6 21.34 6.19 -12.98
CA ILE A 6 20.08 6.79 -13.39
C ILE A 6 19.97 6.70 -14.92
N TYR A 7 18.87 6.13 -15.40
CA TYR A 7 18.57 5.95 -16.82
C TYR A 7 17.45 6.88 -17.27
N ASN A 8 17.60 7.47 -18.46
CA ASN A 8 16.50 8.19 -19.11
C ASN A 8 15.49 7.20 -19.74
N GLN A 9 14.41 7.72 -20.33
CA GLN A 9 13.36 6.93 -21.01
C GLN A 9 13.87 6.04 -22.18
N TYR A 10 15.07 6.29 -22.70
CA TYR A 10 15.68 5.49 -23.78
C TYR A 10 16.60 4.39 -23.25
N GLY A 11 16.78 4.29 -21.92
CA GLY A 11 17.68 3.33 -21.29
C GLY A 11 19.14 3.79 -21.28
N GLU A 12 19.41 5.05 -21.62
CA GLU A 12 20.76 5.60 -21.59
C GLU A 12 21.08 6.05 -20.16
N LYS A 13 22.27 5.69 -19.67
CA LYS A 13 22.74 6.15 -18.36
C LYS A 13 23.08 7.63 -18.45
N ILE A 14 22.36 8.46 -17.72
CA ILE A 14 22.53 9.92 -17.72
C ILE A 14 23.21 10.44 -16.46
N ASN A 15 23.13 9.69 -15.35
CA ASN A 15 23.72 10.09 -14.07
C ASN A 15 23.97 8.87 -13.16
N VAL A 16 24.52 9.12 -11.96
CA VAL A 16 24.77 8.14 -10.90
C VAL A 16 24.48 8.79 -9.54
N LEU A 17 23.88 8.02 -8.62
CA LEU A 17 23.91 8.30 -7.19
C LEU A 17 25.03 7.51 -6.52
N GLU A 18 25.81 8.17 -5.67
CA GLU A 18 26.90 7.57 -4.93
C GLU A 18 26.54 7.39 -3.46
N PHE A 19 26.66 6.15 -2.98
CA PHE A 19 26.40 5.80 -1.59
C PHE A 19 27.69 5.34 -0.93
N LYS A 20 28.00 5.93 0.23
CA LYS A 20 29.12 5.53 1.10
C LYS A 20 28.80 4.28 1.93
N ASP A 21 28.16 3.31 1.29
CA ASP A 21 27.73 2.04 1.86
C ASP A 21 27.79 0.94 0.77
N ASN A 22 27.67 -0.33 1.12
CA ASN A 22 27.56 -1.45 0.19
C ASN A 22 26.09 -1.88 0.11
N LEU A 23 25.36 -1.36 -0.87
CA LEU A 23 23.94 -1.63 -1.02
C LEU A 23 23.70 -2.98 -1.70
N HIS A 24 22.85 -3.79 -1.08
CA HIS A 24 22.32 -5.04 -1.62
C HIS A 24 20.79 -4.92 -1.72
N HIS A 25 20.23 -5.10 -2.91
CA HIS A 25 18.77 -5.11 -3.08
C HIS A 25 18.15 -6.26 -2.27
N VAL A 26 17.05 -5.98 -1.56
CA VAL A 26 16.37 -6.98 -0.73
C VAL A 26 14.97 -7.25 -1.26
N ASN A 27 14.13 -6.22 -1.37
CA ASN A 27 12.79 -6.33 -1.92
C ASN A 27 12.21 -4.96 -2.30
N GLY A 28 11.22 -4.96 -3.20
CA GLY A 28 10.57 -3.73 -3.65
C GLY A 28 11.58 -2.67 -4.07
N ARG A 29 11.44 -1.47 -3.50
CA ARG A 29 12.32 -0.31 -3.71
C ARG A 29 13.40 -0.16 -2.61
N VAL A 30 13.68 -1.22 -1.85
CA VAL A 30 14.54 -1.18 -0.68
C VAL A 30 15.82 -1.99 -0.89
N SER A 31 16.94 -1.37 -0.57
CA SER A 31 18.25 -2.02 -0.45
C SER A 31 18.76 -1.98 1.00
N LYS A 32 19.52 -2.98 1.41
CA LYS A 32 20.20 -3.04 2.71
C LYS A 32 21.66 -2.62 2.52
N GLY A 33 22.10 -1.64 3.29
CA GLY A 33 23.51 -1.34 3.48
C GLY A 33 24.09 -2.05 4.71
N ASP A 34 25.31 -1.70 5.10
CA ASP A 34 26.04 -2.28 6.22
C ASP A 34 25.27 -2.08 7.54
N LYS A 35 24.67 -0.89 7.72
CA LYS A 35 23.87 -0.56 8.92
C LYS A 35 22.40 -0.30 8.59
N TYR A 36 22.13 0.62 7.68
CA TYR A 36 20.77 1.11 7.41
C TYR A 36 20.16 0.49 6.17
N TYR A 37 18.86 0.71 5.97
CA TYR A 37 18.15 0.41 4.75
C TYR A 37 17.99 1.68 3.92
N TYR A 38 17.85 1.51 2.61
CA TYR A 38 17.77 2.57 1.63
C TYR A 38 16.54 2.36 0.76
N LYS A 39 15.48 3.15 0.97
CA LYS A 39 14.24 3.12 0.16
C LYS A 39 14.34 4.17 -0.94
N GLY A 40 14.06 3.78 -2.19
CA GLY A 40 14.20 4.66 -3.35
C GLY A 40 15.64 4.83 -3.85
N ALA A 41 16.55 3.92 -3.48
CA ALA A 41 17.96 3.94 -3.89
C ALA A 41 18.24 2.97 -5.06
N GLY A 42 17.34 2.92 -6.03
CA GLY A 42 17.38 2.02 -7.17
C GLY A 42 16.82 0.62 -6.89
N SER A 43 16.41 -0.05 -7.94
CA SER A 43 15.97 -1.44 -7.90
C SER A 43 16.33 -2.17 -9.20
N PRO A 44 16.37 -3.51 -9.21
CA PRO A 44 16.28 -4.29 -10.43
C PRO A 44 15.00 -3.92 -11.20
N TYR A 45 15.11 -3.83 -12.52
CA TYR A 45 13.97 -3.53 -13.37
C TYR A 45 13.16 -4.79 -13.67
N HIS A 46 11.86 -4.75 -13.35
CA HIS A 46 10.92 -5.84 -13.63
C HIS A 46 9.71 -5.40 -14.47
N GLY A 47 9.45 -4.10 -14.57
CA GLY A 47 8.29 -3.54 -15.25
C GLY A 47 7.60 -2.46 -14.42
N GLN A 48 6.56 -1.87 -15.00
CA GLN A 48 5.76 -0.80 -14.43
C GLN A 48 4.31 -0.91 -14.88
N PHE A 49 3.43 -0.22 -14.18
CA PHE A 49 2.06 -0.01 -14.60
C PHE A 49 1.98 1.14 -15.60
N LEU A 50 1.07 1.04 -16.56
CA LEU A 50 0.88 2.02 -17.62
C LEU A 50 -0.59 2.35 -17.80
N SER A 51 -0.88 3.55 -18.30
CA SER A 51 -2.23 3.88 -18.76
C SER A 51 -2.63 2.97 -19.93
N ASN A 52 -3.94 2.67 -20.04
CA ASN A 52 -4.47 1.90 -21.16
C ASN A 52 -4.24 2.64 -22.49
N ASP A 53 -3.21 2.26 -23.22
CA ASP A 53 -2.86 2.79 -24.54
C ASP A 53 -2.74 1.62 -25.55
N PRO A 54 -3.46 1.65 -26.68
CA PRO A 54 -3.38 0.58 -27.68
C PRO A 54 -2.01 0.51 -28.39
N HIS A 55 -1.16 1.54 -28.27
CA HIS A 55 0.12 1.66 -28.96
C HIS A 55 1.34 1.28 -28.09
N LEU A 56 1.15 0.73 -26.88
CA LEU A 56 2.25 0.36 -25.97
C LEU A 56 3.35 -0.48 -26.63
N ASN A 57 2.98 -1.43 -27.49
CA ASN A 57 3.96 -2.26 -28.21
C ASN A 57 4.87 -1.45 -29.14
N ILE A 58 4.35 -0.38 -29.75
CA ILE A 58 5.11 0.52 -30.63
C ILE A 58 6.11 1.33 -29.80
N TYR A 59 5.74 1.69 -28.56
CA TYR A 59 6.63 2.37 -27.61
C TYR A 59 7.66 1.45 -26.94
N GLY A 60 7.75 0.19 -27.39
CA GLY A 60 8.74 -0.78 -26.92
C GLY A 60 8.37 -1.47 -25.61
N TYR A 61 7.10 -1.46 -25.24
CA TYR A 61 6.59 -2.22 -24.10
C TYR A 61 6.15 -3.62 -24.50
N ASN A 62 6.33 -4.58 -23.59
CA ASN A 62 5.77 -5.92 -23.65
C ASN A 62 4.81 -6.05 -22.48
N ILE A 63 3.51 -6.26 -22.75
CA ILE A 63 2.50 -6.45 -21.70
C ILE A 63 2.74 -7.80 -21.02
N LEU A 64 2.83 -7.79 -19.70
CA LEU A 64 3.09 -8.98 -18.88
C LEU A 64 1.81 -9.49 -18.21
N SER A 65 0.99 -8.59 -17.68
CA SER A 65 -0.26 -8.93 -16.98
C SER A 65 -1.18 -7.72 -16.90
N PHE A 66 -2.40 -7.94 -16.39
CA PHE A 66 -3.36 -6.89 -16.06
C PHE A 66 -3.61 -6.91 -14.54
N SER A 67 -3.73 -5.73 -13.94
CA SER A 67 -4.11 -5.60 -12.54
C SER A 67 -5.62 -5.77 -12.37
N ASP A 68 -6.03 -6.42 -11.28
CA ASP A 68 -7.43 -6.43 -10.83
C ASP A 68 -7.86 -5.04 -10.30
N VAL A 69 -6.90 -4.18 -9.97
CA VAL A 69 -7.14 -2.78 -9.63
C VAL A 69 -7.33 -1.98 -10.92
N PHE A 70 -8.59 -1.68 -11.25
CA PHE A 70 -9.00 -1.18 -12.57
C PHE A 70 -8.26 0.07 -13.04
N TYR A 71 -7.82 0.94 -12.13
CA TYR A 71 -7.17 2.21 -12.46
C TYR A 71 -5.65 2.11 -12.60
N MET A 72 -5.05 0.94 -12.33
CA MET A 72 -3.61 0.74 -12.51
C MET A 72 -3.22 0.45 -13.96
N GLY A 73 -4.15 -0.08 -14.77
CA GLY A 73 -3.86 -0.47 -16.16
C GLY A 73 -2.96 -1.71 -16.29
N PRO A 74 -2.42 -2.00 -17.49
CA PRO A 74 -1.54 -3.13 -17.71
C PRO A 74 -0.20 -2.96 -16.99
N TYR A 75 0.33 -4.08 -16.50
CA TYR A 75 1.73 -4.19 -16.08
C TYR A 75 2.58 -4.63 -17.27
N ALA A 76 3.64 -3.88 -17.58
CA ALA A 76 4.46 -4.11 -18.76
C ALA A 76 5.96 -3.88 -18.50
N SER A 77 6.81 -4.57 -19.24
CA SER A 77 8.25 -4.31 -19.30
C SER A 77 8.62 -3.50 -20.55
N LYS A 78 9.62 -2.64 -20.44
CA LYS A 78 10.18 -1.84 -21.52
C LYS A 78 11.51 -2.42 -21.93
N ARG A 79 11.65 -2.74 -23.22
CA ARG A 79 12.81 -3.48 -23.75
C ARG A 79 14.15 -2.79 -23.46
N CYS A 80 14.19 -1.46 -23.50
CA CYS A 80 15.42 -0.71 -23.25
C CYS A 80 15.89 -0.75 -21.78
N PHE A 81 15.07 -1.25 -20.85
CA PHE A 81 15.42 -1.39 -19.43
C PHE A 81 15.68 -2.84 -19.00
N GLU A 82 15.41 -3.82 -19.87
CA GLU A 82 15.58 -5.24 -19.55
C GLU A 82 17.03 -5.54 -19.10
N GLY A 83 17.15 -6.27 -17.98
CA GLY A 83 18.44 -6.64 -17.38
C GLY A 83 19.17 -5.50 -16.65
N LYS A 84 18.60 -4.29 -16.57
CA LYS A 84 19.22 -3.16 -15.86
C LYS A 84 18.77 -3.10 -14.40
N SER A 85 19.60 -2.47 -13.57
CA SER A 85 19.31 -2.14 -12.18
C SER A 85 19.71 -0.70 -11.93
N GLY A 86 18.84 0.08 -11.29
CA GLY A 86 19.07 1.50 -11.06
C GLY A 86 17.78 2.27 -10.81
N ILE A 87 17.82 3.57 -11.11
CA ILE A 87 16.65 4.44 -11.14
C ILE A 87 16.33 4.74 -12.60
N PHE A 88 15.06 4.65 -12.98
CA PHE A 88 14.62 4.90 -14.36
C PHE A 88 13.68 6.11 -14.34
N GLN A 89 13.95 7.12 -15.17
CA GLN A 89 13.13 8.34 -15.29
C GLN A 89 11.80 8.07 -16.02
N GLU A 90 11.09 7.06 -15.55
CA GLU A 90 9.72 6.73 -15.90
C GLU A 90 8.98 6.37 -14.63
N LYS A 91 7.68 6.67 -14.60
CA LYS A 91 6.85 6.40 -13.43
C LYS A 91 6.61 4.90 -13.26
N TYR A 92 6.67 4.41 -12.02
CA TYR A 92 6.29 3.02 -11.72
C TYR A 92 4.78 2.78 -11.85
N GLN A 93 3.98 3.80 -11.50
CA GLN A 93 2.53 3.83 -11.67
C GLN A 93 2.15 5.17 -12.29
N PRO A 94 1.29 5.22 -13.33
CA PRO A 94 1.06 6.44 -14.11
C PRO A 94 0.50 7.59 -13.25
N GLN A 95 -0.30 7.24 -12.24
CA GLN A 95 -0.91 8.18 -11.30
C GLN A 95 0.07 8.79 -10.29
N PHE A 96 1.20 8.14 -10.03
CA PHE A 96 2.11 8.55 -8.97
C PHE A 96 3.37 9.20 -9.54
N THR A 97 4.04 9.99 -8.70
CA THR A 97 5.25 10.71 -9.11
C THR A 97 6.50 9.85 -9.03
N ASP A 98 6.43 8.68 -8.36
CA ASP A 98 7.56 7.80 -8.16
C ASP A 98 8.14 7.30 -9.48
N PHE A 99 9.41 7.61 -9.71
CA PHE A 99 10.21 6.91 -10.70
C PHE A 99 10.46 5.46 -10.27
N ILE A 100 10.68 4.59 -11.26
CA ILE A 100 11.02 3.20 -10.99
C ILE A 100 12.37 3.16 -10.26
N GLY A 101 12.40 2.49 -9.12
CA GLY A 101 13.56 2.44 -8.23
C GLY A 101 13.73 3.66 -7.32
N SER A 102 12.80 4.62 -7.33
CA SER A 102 12.84 5.84 -6.50
C SER A 102 11.53 6.08 -5.73
N CYS A 103 11.50 7.12 -4.92
CA CYS A 103 10.34 7.60 -4.18
C CYS A 103 9.95 9.01 -4.60
N GLY A 104 8.65 9.22 -4.88
CA GLY A 104 8.11 10.54 -5.20
C GLY A 104 7.63 11.30 -3.95
N VAL A 105 7.02 12.46 -4.17
CA VAL A 105 6.47 13.36 -3.12
C VAL A 105 5.51 12.64 -2.16
N LYS A 106 4.73 11.67 -2.64
CA LYS A 106 3.77 10.94 -1.81
C LYS A 106 4.44 10.23 -0.63
N GLU A 107 5.70 9.83 -0.79
CA GLU A 107 6.45 9.06 0.20
C GLU A 107 6.95 9.94 1.35
N LEU A 108 6.89 11.27 1.22
CA LEU A 108 7.33 12.19 2.28
C LEU A 108 6.51 12.06 3.57
N SER A 109 5.28 11.53 3.49
CA SER A 109 4.47 11.18 4.65
C SER A 109 5.17 10.22 5.61
N ILE A 110 6.14 9.42 5.13
CA ILE A 110 6.92 8.52 5.98
C ILE A 110 7.65 9.26 7.10
N ILE A 111 8.04 10.53 6.87
CA ILE A 111 8.78 11.35 7.83
C ILE A 111 7.88 11.62 9.04
N GLU A 112 6.77 12.34 8.83
CA GLU A 112 5.83 12.71 9.91
C GLU A 112 5.18 11.47 10.52
N ASN A 113 4.78 10.50 9.70
CA ASN A 113 4.14 9.29 10.21
C ASN A 113 5.09 8.42 11.04
N SER A 114 6.39 8.38 10.73
CA SER A 114 7.36 7.64 11.55
C SER A 114 7.53 8.23 12.95
N GLU A 115 7.32 9.54 13.11
CA GLU A 115 7.46 10.25 14.39
C GLU A 115 6.14 10.26 15.19
N GLU A 116 5.00 10.39 14.51
CA GLU A 116 3.69 10.53 15.17
C GLU A 116 2.94 9.21 15.42
N PHE A 117 3.31 8.12 14.74
CA PHE A 117 2.66 6.82 14.90
C PHE A 117 3.49 5.92 15.81
N ASP A 118 3.06 5.73 17.06
CA ASP A 118 3.87 5.03 18.09
C ASP A 118 4.19 3.58 17.72
N LEU A 119 3.32 2.93 16.93
CA LEU A 119 3.52 1.56 16.45
C LEU A 119 4.25 1.51 15.09
N SER A 120 5.07 2.52 14.78
CA SER A 120 5.98 2.51 13.65
C SER A 120 7.16 1.58 13.93
N SER A 121 7.50 0.71 12.97
CA SER A 121 8.76 -0.05 12.98
C SER A 121 9.86 0.61 12.13
N VAL A 122 9.65 1.87 11.74
CA VAL A 122 10.54 2.63 10.86
C VAL A 122 10.98 3.90 11.55
N ASP A 123 12.28 4.10 11.63
CA ASP A 123 12.89 5.39 11.96
C ASP A 123 13.51 5.99 10.69
N VAL A 124 13.14 7.24 10.39
CA VAL A 124 13.70 7.96 9.25
C VAL A 124 14.98 8.68 9.67
N ILE A 125 16.12 8.15 9.26
CA ILE A 125 17.44 8.73 9.58
C ILE A 125 17.75 9.90 8.65
N LYS A 126 17.34 9.80 7.38
CA LYS A 126 17.59 10.82 6.36
C LYS A 126 16.57 10.73 5.23
N ALA A 127 16.13 11.88 4.73
CA ALA A 127 15.48 12.03 3.44
C ALA A 127 16.33 12.92 2.53
N GLU A 128 16.65 12.47 1.32
CA GLU A 128 17.45 13.23 0.35
C GLU A 128 16.67 13.47 -0.94
N ASN A 129 16.46 14.74 -1.30
CA ASN A 129 15.92 15.14 -2.60
C ASN A 129 17.05 15.19 -3.63
N TYR A 130 17.35 14.06 -4.27
CA TYR A 130 18.46 13.96 -5.22
C TYR A 130 18.10 14.49 -6.62
N ASP A 131 16.82 14.56 -6.97
CA ASP A 131 16.31 15.11 -8.23
C ASP A 131 15.21 16.13 -7.94
N LYS A 132 15.64 17.37 -7.74
CA LYS A 132 14.76 18.49 -7.38
C LYS A 132 13.81 18.90 -8.51
N GLU A 133 14.18 18.65 -9.77
CA GLU A 133 13.33 18.98 -10.90
C GLU A 133 12.12 18.06 -10.94
N ASN A 134 12.35 16.76 -10.76
CA ASN A 134 11.30 15.74 -10.80
C ASN A 134 10.74 15.38 -9.42
N GLN A 135 11.23 16.04 -8.35
CA GLN A 135 10.83 15.81 -6.96
C GLN A 135 10.96 14.34 -6.54
N GLN A 136 12.15 13.78 -6.76
CA GLN A 136 12.47 12.39 -6.39
C GLN A 136 13.43 12.33 -5.20
N TYR A 137 13.18 11.33 -4.37
CA TYR A 137 13.79 11.17 -3.07
C TYR A 137 14.31 9.76 -2.88
N TYR A 138 15.35 9.62 -2.05
CA TYR A 138 15.64 8.38 -1.36
C TYR A 138 15.66 8.62 0.15
N PHE A 139 15.39 7.56 0.90
CA PHE A 139 15.34 7.58 2.37
C PHE A 139 16.36 6.60 2.94
N VAL A 140 17.05 7.01 4.00
CA VAL A 140 17.86 6.13 4.84
C VAL A 140 17.01 5.81 6.07
N LEU A 141 16.75 4.52 6.27
CA LEU A 141 15.77 4.03 7.23
C LEU A 141 16.43 3.02 8.18
N GLU A 142 16.01 3.05 9.43
CA GLU A 142 16.24 1.96 10.38
C GLU A 142 14.92 1.23 10.59
N TYR A 143 14.90 -0.07 10.26
CA TYR A 143 13.74 -0.93 10.48
C TYR A 143 13.96 -1.70 11.77
N THR A 144 13.26 -1.32 12.84
CA THR A 144 13.39 -1.97 14.15
C THR A 144 12.92 -3.43 14.12
N CYS A 145 11.98 -3.75 13.23
CA CYS A 145 11.46 -5.10 12.96
C CYS A 145 12.37 -5.97 12.07
N GLY A 146 13.52 -5.45 11.60
CA GLY A 146 14.39 -6.16 10.66
C GLY A 146 13.77 -6.45 9.29
N ARG A 147 12.59 -5.86 8.98
CA ARG A 147 11.74 -6.15 7.81
C ARG A 147 11.19 -7.58 7.74
N ILE A 148 10.99 -8.24 8.89
CA ILE A 148 10.25 -9.50 8.94
C ILE A 148 8.76 -9.20 8.82
N LYS A 149 8.09 -9.76 7.80
CA LYS A 149 6.67 -9.48 7.54
C LYS A 149 5.77 -10.23 8.50
N TYR A 150 4.57 -9.69 8.74
CA TYR A 150 3.51 -10.37 9.49
C TYR A 150 3.17 -11.75 8.90
N LEU A 151 3.14 -11.85 7.56
CA LEU A 151 2.80 -13.10 6.90
C LEU A 151 3.79 -14.24 7.22
N ASP A 152 5.03 -13.93 7.57
CA ASP A 152 6.05 -14.94 7.85
C ASP A 152 5.93 -15.46 9.29
N GLU A 153 6.04 -14.56 10.28
CA GLU A 153 6.16 -14.91 11.70
C GLU A 153 5.13 -14.21 12.61
N GLY A 154 4.14 -13.54 12.03
CA GLY A 154 3.20 -12.69 12.75
C GLY A 154 2.32 -13.40 13.77
N ASN A 155 2.06 -12.71 14.89
CA ASN A 155 1.17 -13.15 15.95
C ASN A 155 -0.20 -12.45 15.87
N PRO A 156 -1.33 -13.18 15.93
CA PRO A 156 -2.66 -12.60 15.79
C PRO A 156 -3.04 -11.61 16.91
N GLY A 157 -2.52 -11.79 18.13
CA GLY A 157 -2.73 -10.85 19.24
C GLY A 157 -2.08 -9.50 19.00
N GLU A 158 -0.86 -9.48 18.44
CA GLU A 158 -0.16 -8.22 18.07
C GLU A 158 -0.89 -7.50 16.93
N LEU A 159 -1.42 -8.25 15.95
CA LEU A 159 -2.24 -7.65 14.89
C LEU A 159 -3.56 -7.07 15.44
N LEU A 160 -4.19 -7.76 16.41
CA LEU A 160 -5.40 -7.28 17.05
C LEU A 160 -5.13 -5.99 17.83
N TYR A 161 -4.02 -5.95 18.58
CA TYR A 161 -3.56 -4.77 19.30
C TYR A 161 -3.28 -3.59 18.37
N LEU A 162 -2.58 -3.82 17.25
CA LEU A 162 -2.36 -2.80 16.23
C LEU A 162 -3.67 -2.21 15.71
N LEU A 163 -4.63 -3.07 15.32
CA LEU A 163 -5.91 -2.62 14.80
C LEU A 163 -6.68 -1.81 15.84
N GLU A 164 -6.72 -2.26 17.09
CA GLU A 164 -7.34 -1.51 18.18
C GLU A 164 -6.68 -0.14 18.37
N TYR A 165 -5.34 -0.09 18.45
CA TYR A 165 -4.58 1.15 18.59
C TYR A 165 -4.87 2.12 17.43
N MET A 166 -4.82 1.63 16.19
CA MET A 166 -5.08 2.44 15.00
C MET A 166 -6.48 3.05 15.05
N ILE A 167 -7.49 2.23 15.35
CA ILE A 167 -8.88 2.67 15.40
C ILE A 167 -9.13 3.65 16.55
N GLN A 168 -8.54 3.45 17.72
CA GLN A 168 -8.72 4.35 18.86
C GLN A 168 -8.00 5.69 18.69
N ASN A 169 -6.91 5.73 17.93
CA ASN A 169 -6.10 6.93 17.70
C ASN A 169 -6.31 7.55 16.30
N ASP A 170 -7.40 7.18 15.62
CA ASP A 170 -7.79 7.69 14.31
C ASP A 170 -6.74 7.49 13.21
N TRP A 171 -5.85 6.51 13.35
CA TRP A 171 -4.93 6.08 12.29
C TRP A 171 -5.62 5.08 11.37
N ASN A 172 -5.39 5.21 10.07
CA ASN A 172 -6.08 4.42 9.07
C ASN A 172 -5.12 3.97 7.97
N PHE A 173 -5.35 2.77 7.47
CA PHE A 173 -4.83 2.30 6.19
C PHE A 173 -5.75 2.74 5.05
N ILE A 174 -5.19 2.75 3.85
CA ILE A 174 -5.94 2.86 2.60
C ILE A 174 -6.69 1.55 2.35
N TRP A 175 -7.97 1.63 1.98
CA TRP A 175 -8.83 0.43 1.97
C TRP A 175 -8.57 -0.52 0.79
N ASP A 176 -8.12 -0.01 -0.37
CA ASP A 176 -7.88 -0.78 -1.60
C ASP A 176 -6.43 -1.24 -1.77
N LYS A 177 -5.69 -1.31 -0.65
CA LYS A 177 -4.30 -1.82 -0.58
C LYS A 177 -4.19 -3.17 0.11
N THR A 178 -3.08 -3.84 -0.16
CA THR A 178 -2.67 -5.08 0.49
C THR A 178 -2.00 -4.78 1.84
N SER A 179 -2.76 -4.16 2.74
CA SER A 179 -2.22 -3.53 3.96
C SER A 179 -1.50 -4.49 4.92
N ILE A 180 -1.80 -5.80 4.86
CA ILE A 180 -1.10 -6.80 5.67
C ILE A 180 0.40 -6.91 5.34
N GLU A 181 0.82 -6.54 4.12
CA GLU A 181 2.23 -6.54 3.74
C GLU A 181 3.02 -5.38 4.35
N ASP A 182 2.32 -4.35 4.81
CA ASP A 182 2.90 -3.18 5.45
C ASP A 182 3.10 -3.41 6.94
N ILE A 183 2.67 -4.55 7.50
CA ILE A 183 2.73 -4.89 8.91
C ILE A 183 3.86 -5.90 9.17
N SER A 184 4.67 -5.66 10.20
CA SER A 184 5.75 -6.54 10.64
C SER A 184 5.26 -7.67 11.57
N CYS A 185 6.12 -8.66 11.81
CA CYS A 185 5.77 -9.83 12.64
C CYS A 185 5.36 -9.51 14.08
N ASP A 186 5.85 -8.40 14.62
CA ASP A 186 5.56 -7.88 15.95
C ASP A 186 4.36 -6.91 15.99
N GLY A 187 3.57 -6.83 14.90
CA GLY A 187 2.36 -6.01 14.85
C GLY A 187 2.62 -4.52 14.68
N PHE A 188 3.81 -4.11 14.24
CA PHE A 188 4.12 -2.71 13.97
C PHE A 188 3.95 -2.42 12.47
N VAL A 189 3.82 -1.15 12.09
CA VAL A 189 3.72 -0.75 10.68
C VAL A 189 5.12 -0.48 10.14
N SER A 190 5.51 -1.24 9.11
CA SER A 190 6.78 -1.16 8.40
C SER A 190 6.72 -0.33 7.12
N ASP A 191 5.53 0.02 6.64
CA ASP A 191 5.36 1.06 5.63
C ASP A 191 4.40 2.15 6.11
N VAL A 192 4.94 3.09 6.89
CA VAL A 192 4.16 4.21 7.44
C VAL A 192 3.90 5.31 6.41
N GLY A 193 4.38 5.20 5.17
CA GLY A 193 4.05 6.15 4.10
C GLY A 193 2.57 6.08 3.68
N ASP A 194 1.92 4.96 3.95
CA ASP A 194 0.57 4.62 3.46
C ASP A 194 -0.53 4.71 4.53
N ILE A 195 -0.22 5.26 5.71
CA ILE A 195 -1.20 5.52 6.76
C ILE A 195 -1.57 7.00 6.84
N PHE A 196 -2.74 7.31 7.39
CA PHE A 196 -3.22 8.68 7.56
C PHE A 196 -4.16 8.83 8.77
N LYS A 197 -4.28 10.05 9.30
CA LYS A 197 -5.24 10.38 10.36
C LYS A 197 -6.63 10.71 9.84
N SER A 198 -7.67 10.09 10.40
CA SER A 198 -9.08 10.40 10.17
C SER A 198 -10.01 9.70 11.17
N GLY A 199 -10.89 10.44 11.82
CA GLY A 199 -11.96 9.89 12.66
C GLY A 199 -13.19 9.39 11.88
N ASN A 200 -13.19 9.45 10.54
CA ASN A 200 -14.34 9.07 9.73
C ASN A 200 -14.59 7.54 9.78
N LEU A 201 -15.84 7.15 10.02
CA LEU A 201 -16.24 5.73 10.13
C LEU A 201 -15.89 4.89 8.88
N GLY A 202 -15.99 5.46 7.68
CA GLY A 202 -15.63 4.78 6.44
C GLY A 202 -14.14 4.47 6.34
N ASN A 203 -13.27 5.36 6.81
CA ASN A 203 -11.82 5.12 6.86
C ASN A 203 -11.46 4.04 7.89
N LYS A 204 -12.12 4.06 9.05
CA LYS A 204 -11.94 3.03 10.09
C LYS A 204 -12.38 1.65 9.58
N LEU A 205 -13.55 1.59 8.93
CA LEU A 205 -14.04 0.37 8.27
C LEU A 205 -13.06 -0.11 7.19
N GLY A 206 -12.58 0.82 6.36
CA GLY A 206 -11.60 0.54 5.31
C GLY A 206 -10.30 -0.05 5.83
N THR A 207 -9.81 0.44 6.97
CA THR A 207 -8.58 -0.02 7.62
C THR A 207 -8.70 -1.47 8.08
N VAL A 208 -9.75 -1.80 8.84
CA VAL A 208 -9.93 -3.17 9.32
C VAL A 208 -10.23 -4.09 8.14
N TYR A 209 -11.07 -3.66 7.20
CA TYR A 209 -11.37 -4.42 5.99
C TYR A 209 -10.13 -4.76 5.18
N SER A 210 -9.25 -3.79 4.90
CA SER A 210 -8.09 -4.01 4.04
C SER A 210 -7.12 -5.02 4.65
N VAL A 211 -6.92 -4.97 5.96
CA VAL A 211 -6.11 -5.94 6.72
C VAL A 211 -6.75 -7.33 6.67
N LEU A 212 -8.04 -7.47 6.99
CA LEU A 212 -8.72 -8.78 6.97
C LEU A 212 -8.76 -9.39 5.57
N TYR A 213 -9.09 -8.58 4.57
CA TYR A 213 -9.20 -9.02 3.18
C TYR A 213 -7.84 -9.47 2.65
N SER A 214 -6.79 -8.65 2.81
CA SER A 214 -5.45 -8.99 2.33
C SER A 214 -4.86 -10.18 3.08
N LEU A 215 -5.05 -10.29 4.39
CA LEU A 215 -4.64 -11.45 5.17
C LEU A 215 -5.34 -12.74 4.68
N GLY A 216 -6.66 -12.70 4.49
CA GLY A 216 -7.45 -13.83 3.99
C GLY A 216 -7.07 -14.28 2.58
N LYS A 217 -6.77 -13.33 1.68
CA LYS A 217 -6.37 -13.65 0.30
C LYS A 217 -4.94 -14.15 0.18
N LEU A 218 -4.01 -13.67 1.00
CA LEU A 218 -2.59 -14.06 0.91
C LEU A 218 -2.22 -15.26 1.78
N ARG A 219 -2.79 -15.38 2.98
CA ARG A 219 -2.46 -16.42 3.97
C ARG A 219 -3.70 -16.85 4.75
N SER A 220 -4.48 -17.75 4.15
CA SER A 220 -5.73 -18.25 4.74
C SER A 220 -5.54 -18.97 6.09
N ASP A 221 -4.36 -19.58 6.31
CA ASP A 221 -3.96 -20.18 7.58
C ASP A 221 -3.79 -19.13 8.69
N LYS A 222 -3.05 -18.06 8.42
CA LYS A 222 -2.86 -16.93 9.34
C LYS A 222 -4.17 -16.15 9.58
N TYR A 223 -5.00 -16.03 8.55
CA TYR A 223 -6.35 -15.47 8.70
C TYR A 223 -7.21 -16.31 9.65
N ALA A 224 -7.20 -17.63 9.52
CA ALA A 224 -7.94 -18.52 10.41
C ALA A 224 -7.42 -18.46 11.86
N GLU A 225 -6.11 -18.30 12.07
CA GLU A 225 -5.52 -18.02 13.39
C GLU A 225 -6.07 -16.73 13.98
N PHE A 226 -6.05 -15.64 13.21
CA PHE A 226 -6.58 -14.34 13.64
C PHE A 226 -8.08 -14.38 13.96
N LEU A 227 -8.88 -15.08 13.15
CA LEU A 227 -10.31 -15.26 13.44
C LEU A 227 -10.55 -16.00 14.76
N ARG A 228 -9.75 -17.03 15.07
CA ARG A 228 -9.86 -17.74 16.36
C ARG A 228 -9.50 -16.85 17.52
N GLU A 229 -8.43 -16.06 17.41
CA GLU A 229 -8.01 -15.09 18.42
C GLU A 229 -9.11 -14.05 18.71
N CYS A 230 -9.85 -13.66 17.67
CA CYS A 230 -10.92 -12.66 17.79
C CYS A 230 -12.31 -13.25 18.07
N GLU A 231 -12.45 -14.57 18.16
CA GLU A 231 -13.74 -15.29 18.25
C GLU A 231 -14.69 -15.00 17.08
N LEU A 232 -14.14 -14.83 15.87
CA LEU A 232 -14.86 -14.51 14.64
C LEU A 232 -15.05 -15.74 13.74
N GLN A 233 -16.03 -15.65 12.83
CA GLN A 233 -16.32 -16.70 11.85
C GLN A 233 -16.26 -16.15 10.43
N HIS A 234 -15.94 -17.00 9.46
CA HIS A 234 -15.94 -16.65 8.04
C HIS A 234 -16.77 -17.66 7.25
N ASN A 235 -17.86 -17.19 6.65
CA ASN A 235 -18.81 -18.03 5.91
C ASN A 235 -18.72 -17.79 4.40
N ASN A 236 -18.49 -16.55 3.98
CA ASN A 236 -18.36 -16.14 2.59
C ASN A 236 -17.66 -14.77 2.51
N ASP A 237 -17.47 -14.22 1.31
CA ASP A 237 -16.77 -12.94 1.13
C ASP A 237 -17.41 -11.76 1.89
N MET A 238 -18.71 -11.78 2.20
CA MET A 238 -19.33 -10.74 3.04
C MET A 238 -18.78 -10.73 4.47
N SER A 239 -18.24 -11.86 4.94
CA SER A 239 -17.63 -11.98 6.26
C SER A 239 -16.46 -11.02 6.45
N TYR A 240 -15.73 -10.61 5.41
CA TYR A 240 -14.69 -9.59 5.57
C TYR A 240 -15.27 -8.27 6.09
N VAL A 241 -16.39 -7.82 5.53
CA VAL A 241 -17.05 -6.58 5.93
C VAL A 241 -17.72 -6.74 7.30
N TYR A 242 -18.44 -7.83 7.54
CA TYR A 242 -19.09 -8.04 8.84
C TYR A 242 -18.09 -8.18 9.98
N ASN A 243 -17.00 -8.92 9.78
CA ASN A 243 -15.95 -9.06 10.80
C ASN A 243 -15.26 -7.73 11.08
N ALA A 244 -15.07 -6.89 10.05
CA ALA A 244 -14.57 -5.53 10.26
C ALA A 244 -15.52 -4.70 11.13
N VAL A 245 -16.84 -4.74 10.87
CA VAL A 245 -17.85 -4.05 11.69
C VAL A 245 -17.87 -4.56 13.14
N VAL A 246 -17.78 -5.88 13.35
CA VAL A 246 -17.73 -6.47 14.70
C VAL A 246 -16.49 -6.00 15.47
N LEU A 247 -15.33 -5.96 14.81
CA LEU A 247 -14.10 -5.47 15.42
C LEU A 247 -14.19 -3.98 15.76
N LEU A 248 -14.72 -3.14 14.86
CA LEU A 248 -14.94 -1.72 15.16
C LEU A 248 -15.81 -1.51 16.41
N HIS A 249 -16.90 -2.26 16.54
CA HIS A 249 -17.73 -2.25 17.73
C HIS A 249 -16.95 -2.70 18.98
N LYS A 250 -16.16 -3.77 18.88
CA LYS A 250 -15.29 -4.26 19.96
C LYS A 250 -14.28 -3.21 20.41
N PHE A 251 -13.77 -2.38 19.50
CA PHE A 251 -12.85 -1.28 19.78
C PHE A 251 -13.54 0.00 20.27
N GLY A 252 -14.86 -0.02 20.50
CA GLY A 252 -15.62 1.10 21.05
C GLY A 252 -16.12 2.12 20.03
N VAL A 253 -16.11 1.80 18.73
CA VAL A 253 -16.69 2.66 17.69
C VAL A 253 -18.20 2.43 17.61
N ASP A 254 -18.98 3.51 17.54
CA ASP A 254 -20.42 3.42 17.25
C ASP A 254 -20.64 2.97 15.79
N VAL A 255 -21.19 1.77 15.63
CA VAL A 255 -21.52 1.14 14.34
C VAL A 255 -23.02 1.01 14.11
N SER A 256 -23.84 1.73 14.88
CA SER A 256 -25.31 1.65 14.79
C SER A 256 -25.82 1.95 13.38
N GLU A 257 -25.19 2.89 12.67
CA GLU A 257 -25.53 3.21 11.27
C GLU A 257 -25.23 2.08 10.28
N LEU A 258 -24.33 1.16 10.62
CA LEU A 258 -23.94 0.01 9.79
C LEU A 258 -24.79 -1.23 10.04
N THR A 259 -25.56 -1.27 11.14
CA THR A 259 -26.16 -2.50 11.68
C THR A 259 -27.68 -2.42 11.92
N ASN A 260 -28.34 -1.35 11.45
CA ASN A 260 -29.74 -1.05 11.75
C ASN A 260 -30.80 -1.67 10.82
N LYS A 261 -30.41 -2.50 9.84
CA LYS A 261 -31.31 -3.15 8.86
C LYS A 261 -31.12 -4.68 8.84
N SER A 262 -31.70 -5.35 7.84
CA SER A 262 -31.43 -6.77 7.59
C SER A 262 -29.94 -7.00 7.22
N PRO A 263 -29.40 -8.22 7.37
CA PRO A 263 -27.99 -8.49 7.09
C PRO A 263 -27.55 -8.03 5.69
N VAL A 264 -28.27 -8.42 4.64
CA VAL A 264 -27.95 -8.04 3.26
C VAL A 264 -27.99 -6.54 3.05
N GLU A 265 -28.98 -5.83 3.62
CA GLU A 265 -29.07 -4.37 3.54
C GLU A 265 -27.95 -3.68 4.30
N ASN A 266 -27.56 -4.20 5.47
CA ASN A 266 -26.42 -3.71 6.25
C ASN A 266 -25.13 -3.85 5.46
N TYR A 267 -24.91 -4.99 4.79
CA TYR A 267 -23.75 -5.17 3.91
C TYR A 267 -23.75 -4.18 2.75
N LYS A 268 -24.85 -4.06 2.01
CA LYS A 268 -24.95 -3.09 0.89
C LYS A 268 -24.69 -1.67 1.39
N ASN A 269 -25.22 -1.30 2.56
CA ASN A 269 -25.00 -0.01 3.18
C ASN A 269 -23.53 0.21 3.55
N ALA A 270 -22.92 -0.72 4.28
CA ALA A 270 -21.52 -0.64 4.70
C ALA A 270 -20.57 -0.53 3.50
N VAL A 271 -20.80 -1.33 2.46
CA VAL A 271 -19.97 -1.31 1.26
C VAL A 271 -20.13 0.00 0.47
N LEU A 272 -21.37 0.36 0.11
CA LEU A 272 -21.62 1.46 -0.82
C LEU A 272 -21.45 2.85 -0.19
N ASN A 273 -21.75 2.99 1.10
CA ASN A 273 -21.81 4.31 1.74
C ASN A 273 -20.61 4.59 2.66
N TYR A 274 -19.84 3.56 3.06
CA TYR A 274 -18.74 3.74 4.02
C TYR A 274 -17.41 3.18 3.50
N LEU A 275 -17.36 1.91 3.05
CA LEU A 275 -16.11 1.28 2.62
C LEU A 275 -15.58 1.90 1.33
N VAL A 276 -16.37 1.83 0.25
CA VAL A 276 -15.96 2.33 -1.07
C VAL A 276 -15.75 3.84 -1.05
N THR A 277 -16.46 4.56 -0.18
CA THR A 277 -16.37 6.01 -0.03
C THR A 277 -15.19 6.48 0.82
N GLY A 278 -14.52 5.56 1.52
CA GLY A 278 -13.28 5.83 2.25
C GLY A 278 -12.11 6.21 1.32
N ARG A 279 -10.97 6.57 1.93
CA ARG A 279 -9.77 6.93 1.17
C ARG A 279 -9.15 5.72 0.47
N ASN A 280 -8.97 5.85 -0.84
CA ASN A 280 -8.30 4.87 -1.71
C ASN A 280 -6.87 5.34 -2.06
N CYS A 281 -6.09 4.48 -2.71
CA CYS A 281 -4.69 4.73 -3.04
C CYS A 281 -4.48 5.98 -3.90
N GLY A 282 -5.47 6.39 -4.70
CA GLY A 282 -5.44 7.63 -5.46
C GLY A 282 -5.41 8.90 -4.61
N ASP A 283 -6.00 8.86 -3.41
CA ASP A 283 -6.02 9.98 -2.47
C ASP A 283 -4.60 10.35 -1.98
N CYS A 284 -3.63 9.43 -2.05
CA CYS A 284 -2.24 9.66 -1.64
C CYS A 284 -1.46 10.60 -2.55
N CYS A 285 -1.92 10.84 -3.77
CA CYS A 285 -1.28 11.80 -4.67
C CYS A 285 -2.10 13.06 -4.85
N TYR A 286 -3.39 12.92 -5.18
CA TYR A 286 -4.27 14.07 -5.41
C TYR A 286 -5.72 13.71 -5.09
N ILE A 287 -6.38 14.54 -4.29
CA ILE A 287 -7.79 14.35 -3.88
C ILE A 287 -8.71 14.16 -5.10
N GLU A 288 -8.54 14.96 -6.16
CA GLU A 288 -9.35 14.86 -7.38
C GLU A 288 -9.23 13.50 -8.08
N LEU A 289 -8.07 12.85 -7.99
CA LEU A 289 -7.89 11.51 -8.55
C LEU A 289 -8.57 10.47 -7.65
N GLY A 290 -8.40 10.59 -6.34
CA GLY A 290 -9.09 9.76 -5.35
C GLY A 290 -10.62 9.80 -5.52
N ASP A 291 -11.19 10.99 -5.76
CA ASP A 291 -12.61 11.17 -6.02
C ASP A 291 -13.08 10.46 -7.29
N LYS A 292 -12.35 10.58 -8.40
CA LYS A 292 -12.66 9.87 -9.66
C LYS A 292 -12.62 8.35 -9.49
N ILE A 293 -11.62 7.84 -8.79
CA ILE A 293 -11.50 6.41 -8.50
C ILE A 293 -12.68 5.95 -7.64
N ARG A 294 -13.05 6.71 -6.61
CA ARG A 294 -14.19 6.44 -5.72
C ARG A 294 -15.52 6.39 -6.48
N GLU A 295 -15.78 7.35 -7.36
CA GLU A 295 -16.99 7.38 -8.21
C GLU A 295 -17.09 6.14 -9.09
N GLN A 296 -15.97 5.71 -9.67
CA GLN A 296 -15.91 4.53 -10.52
C GLN A 296 -16.11 3.23 -9.72
N TYR A 297 -15.48 3.08 -8.55
CA TYR A 297 -15.77 1.97 -7.65
C TYR A 297 -17.25 1.93 -7.29
N LEU A 298 -17.83 3.06 -6.86
CA LEU A 298 -19.23 3.13 -6.47
C LEU A 298 -20.17 2.69 -7.60
N SER A 299 -19.89 3.14 -8.84
CA SER A 299 -20.66 2.74 -10.03
C SER A 299 -20.56 1.24 -10.31
N GLN A 300 -19.36 0.67 -10.25
CA GLN A 300 -19.14 -0.77 -10.49
C GLN A 300 -19.76 -1.63 -9.39
N THR A 301 -19.57 -1.28 -8.13
CA THR A 301 -20.11 -2.01 -6.99
C THR A 301 -21.63 -1.94 -6.96
N LYS A 302 -22.26 -0.80 -7.31
CA LYS A 302 -23.72 -0.72 -7.47
C LYS A 302 -24.23 -1.72 -8.50
N LYS A 303 -23.57 -1.82 -9.66
CA LYS A 303 -23.94 -2.79 -10.70
C LYS A 303 -23.84 -4.22 -10.18
N GLN A 304 -22.72 -4.59 -9.54
CA GLN A 304 -22.52 -5.92 -8.96
C GLN A 304 -23.59 -6.28 -7.92
N LEU A 305 -23.93 -5.35 -7.03
CA LEU A 305 -24.92 -5.56 -5.96
C LEU A 305 -26.39 -5.40 -6.41
N SER A 306 -26.62 -5.00 -7.66
CA SER A 306 -27.95 -4.87 -8.26
C SER A 306 -28.37 -6.05 -9.13
N VAL A 307 -27.47 -7.03 -9.32
CA VAL A 307 -27.71 -8.25 -10.13
C VAL A 307 -28.32 -9.39 -9.29
N ASP A 308 -28.66 -9.14 -8.02
CA ASP A 308 -29.38 -10.06 -7.13
C ASP A 308 -30.84 -9.63 -6.88
#